data_AF-A0AAN8ZNX0-F1
#
_entry.id   AF-A0AAN8ZNX0-F1
#
_cell.length_a   1.000
_cell.length_b   1.000
_cell.length_c   1.000
_cell.angle_alpha   90.00
_cell.angle_beta   90.00
_cell.angle_gamma   90.00
#
_symmetry.space_group_name_H-M   'P 1'
#
loop_
_entity.id
_entity.type
_entity.pdbx_description
1 polymer ?
#
loop_
_entity_poly.entity_id
_entity_poly.type
_entity_poly.pdbx_seq_one_letter_code
_entity_poly.pdbx_strand_id
1 'polypeptide(L)'
;MEMKADIIKPVEGQFHKIYIQRHENVSMVFADIVGFTVLASQCTAQELVRLLNELFGRFDQLADDNHCLRIKILGDCYYCVSGLPEPRSDHARCAVEMGLDMIDAIA
;
A
#
# COMPACT_ATOMS: atom_id res chain seq x y z
N MET A 1 -12.87 -12.51 11.52
CA MET A 1 -14.33 -12.62 11.28
C MET A 1 -15.11 -11.58 12.11
N GLU A 2 -14.66 -11.24 13.34
CA GLU A 2 -15.27 -10.19 14.17
C GLU A 2 -15.00 -8.74 13.69
N MET A 3 -13.80 -8.44 13.18
CA MET A 3 -13.46 -7.09 12.68
C MET A 3 -14.43 -6.56 11.61
N LYS A 4 -14.84 -7.40 10.64
CA LYS A 4 -15.75 -6.97 9.57
C LYS A 4 -17.15 -6.66 10.11
N ALA A 5 -17.61 -7.37 11.14
CA ALA A 5 -18.93 -7.19 11.73
C ALA A 5 -19.01 -5.90 12.58
N ASP A 6 -17.91 -5.53 13.23
CA ASP A 6 -17.84 -4.33 14.07
C ASP A 6 -17.70 -3.03 13.26
N ILE A 7 -17.17 -3.06 12.04
CA ILE A 7 -17.13 -1.89 11.12
C ILE A 7 -18.55 -1.46 10.69
N ILE A 8 -19.49 -2.40 10.59
CA ILE A 8 -20.84 -2.17 10.06
C ILE A 8 -21.78 -1.62 11.14
N LYS A 9 -21.43 -1.79 12.43
CA LYS A 9 -22.28 -1.35 13.53
C LYS A 9 -22.05 0.15 13.82
N PRO A 10 -23.11 0.92 14.15
CA PRO A 10 -22.96 2.28 14.62
C PRO A 10 -22.04 2.32 15.84
N VAL A 11 -21.05 3.22 15.83
CA VAL A 11 -20.10 3.37 16.94
C VAL A 11 -20.81 4.04 18.11
N GLU A 12 -21.05 3.30 19.19
CA GLU A 12 -21.43 3.89 20.48
C GLU A 12 -20.20 4.50 21.14
N GLY A 13 -19.90 5.78 20.83
CA GLY A 13 -18.82 6.54 21.44
C GLY A 13 -17.99 7.34 20.44
N GLN A 14 -17.06 8.15 20.96
CA GLN A 14 -16.23 9.05 20.16
C GLN A 14 -15.07 8.33 19.44
N PHE A 15 -14.74 7.10 19.85
CA PHE A 15 -13.60 6.33 19.35
C PHE A 15 -14.04 4.96 18.84
N HIS A 16 -13.44 4.55 17.72
CA HIS A 16 -13.62 3.20 17.17
C HIS A 16 -12.84 2.19 18.03
N LYS A 17 -13.34 0.96 18.13
CA LYS A 17 -12.57 -0.15 18.71
C LYS A 17 -11.25 -0.33 17.94
N ILE A 18 -10.16 -0.48 18.68
CA ILE A 18 -8.83 -0.71 18.11
C ILE A 18 -8.58 -2.22 18.07
N TYR A 19 -8.22 -2.74 16.90
CA TYR A 19 -7.79 -4.13 16.72
C TYR A 19 -6.29 -4.18 16.57
N ILE A 20 -5.63 -4.99 17.39
CA ILE A 20 -4.19 -5.14 17.40
C ILE A 20 -3.89 -6.63 17.19
N GLN A 21 -3.10 -6.92 16.16
CA GLN A 21 -2.60 -8.26 15.89
C GLN A 21 -1.08 -8.18 15.71
N ARG A 22 -0.34 -9.02 16.44
CA ARG A 22 1.11 -9.14 16.30
C ARG A 22 1.43 -10.12 15.17
N HIS A 23 2.35 -9.71 14.31
CA HIS A 23 2.93 -10.54 13.26
C HIS A 23 4.45 -10.47 13.37
N GLU A 24 5.13 -11.61 13.34
CA GLU A 24 6.57 -11.67 13.59
C GLU A 24 7.42 -11.59 12.31
N ASN A 25 6.99 -12.26 11.24
CA ASN A 25 7.76 -12.38 10.00
C ASN A 25 6.97 -11.79 8.84
N VAL A 26 7.22 -10.51 8.57
CA VAL A 26 6.62 -9.74 7.48
C VAL A 26 7.67 -8.82 6.88
N SER A 27 7.51 -8.47 5.61
CA SER A 27 8.35 -7.46 4.94
C SER A 27 7.48 -6.38 4.33
N MET A 28 7.85 -5.13 4.53
CA MET A 28 7.13 -3.98 3.97
C MET A 28 7.99 -3.26 2.93
N VAL A 29 7.36 -2.77 1.88
CA VAL A 29 7.96 -1.90 0.87
C VAL A 29 7.27 -0.55 0.94
N PHE A 30 8.07 0.52 0.97
CA PHE A 30 7.62 1.90 0.86
C PHE A 30 8.25 2.53 -0.37
N ALA A 31 7.43 3.11 -1.24
CA ALA A 31 7.86 3.84 -2.43
C ALA A 31 7.25 5.24 -2.39
N ASP A 32 8.07 6.27 -2.56
CA ASP A 32 7.68 7.68 -2.42
C ASP A 32 8.18 8.47 -3.63
N ILE A 33 7.38 9.44 -4.11
CA ILE A 33 7.70 10.20 -5.32
C ILE A 33 8.57 11.38 -4.94
N VAL A 34 9.86 11.29 -5.29
CA VAL A 34 10.78 12.41 -5.11
C VAL A 34 10.30 13.64 -5.90
N GLY A 35 10.16 14.77 -5.22
CA GLY A 35 9.77 16.04 -5.84
C GLY A 35 8.26 16.19 -6.07
N PHE A 36 7.43 15.33 -5.47
CA PHE A 36 5.97 15.39 -5.62
C PHE A 36 5.36 16.77 -5.33
N THR A 37 5.83 17.48 -4.30
CA THR A 37 5.35 18.84 -3.98
C THR A 37 5.48 19.80 -5.17
N VAL A 38 6.60 19.71 -5.91
CA VAL A 38 6.84 20.57 -7.08
C VAL A 38 5.92 20.15 -8.22
N LEU A 39 5.81 18.85 -8.49
CA LEU A 39 4.90 18.30 -9.48
C LEU A 39 3.44 18.71 -9.21
N ALA A 40 2.98 18.53 -7.97
CA ALA A 40 1.64 18.91 -7.53
C ALA A 40 1.36 20.42 -7.65
N SER A 41 2.38 21.27 -7.58
CA SER A 41 2.24 22.71 -7.78
C SER A 41 2.06 23.12 -9.25
N GLN A 42 2.44 22.25 -10.18
CA GLN A 42 2.43 22.50 -11.62
C GLN A 42 1.25 21.83 -12.34
N CYS A 43 0.58 20.87 -11.70
CA CYS A 43 -0.56 20.15 -12.24
C CYS A 43 -1.87 20.64 -11.64
N THR A 44 -2.96 20.51 -12.40
CA THR A 44 -4.30 20.58 -11.79
C THR A 44 -4.55 19.37 -10.89
N ALA A 45 -5.45 19.51 -9.92
CA ALA A 45 -5.82 18.40 -9.04
C ALA A 45 -6.29 17.15 -9.81
N GLN A 46 -7.00 17.34 -10.93
CA GLN A 46 -7.49 16.24 -11.75
C GLN A 46 -6.36 15.51 -12.48
N GLU A 47 -5.38 16.23 -13.00
CA GLU A 47 -4.19 15.64 -13.64
C GLU A 47 -3.34 14.88 -12.64
N LEU A 48 -3.12 15.47 -11.45
CA LEU A 48 -2.34 14.84 -10.40
C LEU A 48 -2.96 13.52 -9.93
N VAL A 49 -4.28 13.51 -9.70
CA VAL A 49 -5.00 12.30 -9.29
C VAL A 49 -4.96 11.23 -10.39
N ARG A 50 -5.08 11.61 -11.67
CA ARG A 50 -4.96 10.66 -12.79
C ARG A 50 -3.57 10.02 -12.83
N LEU A 51 -2.52 10.83 -12.74
CA LEU A 51 -1.14 10.34 -12.72
C LEU A 51 -0.90 9.36 -11.57
N LEU A 52 -1.30 9.72 -10.34
CA LEU A 52 -1.18 8.85 -9.18
C LEU A 52 -1.98 7.55 -9.36
N ASN A 53 -3.20 7.64 -9.89
CA ASN A 53 -4.04 6.47 -10.10
C ASN A 53 -3.44 5.51 -11.15
N GLU A 54 -2.84 6.04 -12.21
CA GLU A 54 -2.13 5.22 -13.20
C GLU A 54 -0.89 4.54 -12.62
N LEU A 55 -0.06 5.29 -11.89
CA LEU A 55 1.15 4.76 -11.25
C LEU A 55 0.81 3.69 -10.21
N PHE A 56 -0.10 4.00 -9.29
CA PHE A 56 -0.49 3.07 -8.24
C PHE A 56 -1.29 1.88 -8.77
N GLY A 57 -2.01 2.04 -9.89
CA GLY A 57 -2.64 0.93 -10.59
C GLY A 57 -1.61 -0.07 -11.14
N ARG A 58 -0.48 0.42 -11.67
CA ARG A 58 0.65 -0.46 -12.06
C ARG A 58 1.27 -1.14 -10.85
N PHE A 59 1.49 -0.41 -9.77
CA PHE A 59 2.03 -0.99 -8.53
C PHE A 59 1.08 -2.00 -7.89
N ASP A 60 -0.23 -1.82 -8.00
CA ASP A 60 -1.21 -2.82 -7.55
C ASP A 60 -1.05 -4.14 -8.31
N GLN A 61 -0.87 -4.08 -9.63
CA GLN A 61 -0.62 -5.28 -10.43
C GLN A 61 0.70 -5.97 -10.04
N LEU A 62 1.78 -5.19 -9.88
CA LEU A 62 3.07 -5.72 -9.43
C LEU A 62 2.99 -6.33 -8.03
N ALA A 63 2.20 -5.73 -7.14
CA ALA A 63 2.00 -6.23 -5.79
C ALA A 63 1.29 -7.60 -5.82
N ASP A 64 0.27 -7.75 -6.65
CA ASP A 64 -0.40 -9.05 -6.84
C ASP A 64 0.57 -10.11 -7.38
N ASP A 65 1.38 -9.76 -8.40
CA ASP A 65 2.37 -10.66 -9.03
C ASP A 65 3.49 -11.08 -8.05
N ASN A 66 3.93 -10.15 -7.19
CA ASN A 66 4.97 -10.37 -6.18
C ASN A 66 4.43 -10.83 -4.82
N HIS A 67 3.13 -11.18 -4.73
CA HIS A 67 2.49 -11.61 -3.49
C HIS A 67 2.66 -10.62 -2.31
N CYS A 68 2.49 -9.35 -2.61
CA CYS A 68 2.41 -8.27 -1.65
C CYS A 68 0.97 -7.76 -1.56
N LEU A 69 0.47 -7.56 -0.35
CA LEU A 69 -0.81 -6.91 -0.10
C LEU A 69 -0.59 -5.39 -0.02
N ARG A 70 -1.27 -4.61 -0.86
CA ARG A 70 -1.36 -3.16 -0.66
C ARG A 70 -2.04 -2.86 0.69
N ILE A 71 -1.38 -2.06 1.53
CA ILE A 71 -1.97 -1.61 2.79
C ILE A 71 -2.69 -0.27 2.61
N LYS A 72 -2.00 0.73 2.07
CA LYS A 72 -2.60 2.04 1.82
C LYS A 72 -1.72 2.87 0.89
N ILE A 73 -2.30 3.98 0.47
CA ILE A 73 -1.62 5.12 -0.11
C ILE A 73 -1.64 6.24 0.94
N LEU A 74 -0.50 6.90 1.15
CA LEU A 74 -0.37 8.06 2.02
C LEU A 74 0.17 9.23 1.19
N GLY A 75 -0.73 10.01 0.59
CA GLY A 75 -0.34 11.04 -0.36
C GLY A 75 0.25 10.42 -1.63
N ASP A 76 1.52 10.68 -1.85
CA ASP A 76 2.36 10.16 -2.93
C ASP A 76 3.17 8.91 -2.55
N CYS A 77 3.09 8.47 -1.29
CA CYS A 77 3.71 7.25 -0.84
C CYS A 77 2.77 6.03 -1.06
N TYR A 78 3.29 5.02 -1.76
CA TYR A 78 2.71 3.70 -1.87
C TYR A 78 3.39 2.73 -0.91
N TYR A 79 2.63 1.92 -0.19
CA TYR A 79 3.23 0.84 0.60
C TYR A 79 2.40 -0.45 0.65
N CYS A 80 3.12 -1.56 0.58
CA CYS A 80 2.59 -2.91 0.60
C CYS A 80 3.39 -3.79 1.55
N VAL A 81 2.83 -4.95 1.87
CA VAL A 81 3.43 -5.92 2.80
C VAL A 81 3.37 -7.33 2.22
N SER A 82 4.43 -8.09 2.41
CA SER A 82 4.46 -9.53 2.15
C SER A 82 4.47 -10.30 3.47
N GLY A 83 3.79 -11.45 3.52
CA GLY A 83 3.58 -12.23 4.74
C GLY A 83 2.28 -11.92 5.48
N LEU A 84 1.38 -11.14 4.86
CA LEU A 84 0.01 -10.90 5.33
C LEU A 84 -0.99 -10.97 4.17
N PRO A 85 -2.24 -11.41 4.41
CA PRO A 85 -2.73 -11.97 5.67
C PRO A 85 -2.18 -13.37 5.98
N GLU A 86 -1.77 -14.10 4.95
CA GLU A 86 -1.17 -15.42 5.04
C GLU A 86 0.36 -15.31 5.23
N PRO A 87 0.92 -15.90 6.30
CA PRO A 87 2.37 -15.97 6.48
C PRO A 87 3.02 -16.76 5.34
N ARG A 88 4.20 -16.30 4.92
CA ARG A 88 5.03 -17.00 3.93
C ARG A 88 6.50 -16.87 4.29
N SER A 89 7.29 -17.90 3.99
CA SER A 89 8.71 -17.95 4.36
C SER A 89 9.61 -17.10 3.45
N ASP A 90 9.16 -16.82 2.23
CA ASP A 90 9.87 -16.04 1.23
C ASP A 90 9.40 -14.56 1.19
N HIS A 91 8.74 -14.07 2.24
CA HIS A 91 8.21 -12.70 2.33
C HIS A 91 9.26 -11.62 2.00
N ALA A 92 10.51 -11.83 2.42
CA ALA A 92 11.61 -10.91 2.16
C ALA A 92 12.01 -10.89 0.68
N ARG A 93 11.99 -12.05 0.01
CA ARG A 93 12.30 -12.15 -1.43
C ARG A 93 11.21 -11.43 -2.24
N CYS A 94 9.94 -11.72 -1.94
CA CYS A 94 8.80 -11.05 -2.56
C CYS A 94 8.87 -9.53 -2.46
N ALA A 95 9.24 -8.99 -1.28
CA ALA A 95 9.40 -7.55 -1.09
C ALA A 95 10.57 -6.96 -1.91
N VAL A 96 11.65 -7.70 -2.09
CA VAL A 96 12.78 -7.25 -2.92
C VAL A 96 12.42 -7.28 -4.40
N GLU A 97 11.81 -8.37 -4.88
CA GLU A 97 11.33 -8.51 -6.26
C GLU A 97 10.33 -7.40 -6.59
N MET A 98 9.38 -7.13 -5.69
CA MET A 98 8.46 -5.99 -5.79
C MET A 98 9.19 -4.65 -5.97
N GLY A 99 10.23 -4.39 -5.17
CA GLY A 99 10.99 -3.15 -5.27
C GLY A 99 11.76 -3.02 -6.58
N LEU A 100 12.27 -4.12 -7.13
CA LEU A 100 12.94 -4.14 -8.43
C LEU A 100 11.93 -3.89 -9.56
N ASP A 101 10.79 -4.59 -9.54
CA ASP A 101 9.75 -4.41 -10.56
C ASP A 101 9.15 -2.99 -10.53
N MET A 102 9.03 -2.37 -9.35
CA MET A 102 8.63 -0.97 -9.22
C MET A 102 9.61 -0.03 -9.94
N ILE A 103 10.91 -0.28 -9.85
CA ILE A 103 11.95 0.50 -10.52
C ILE A 103 11.84 0.29 -12.04
N ASP A 104 11.68 -0.94 -12.49
CA ASP A 104 11.56 -1.26 -13.92
C ASP A 104 10.27 -0.69 -14.54
N ALA A 105 9.17 -0.60 -13.78
CA ALA A 105 7.91 -0.06 -14.25
C ALA A 105 7.87 1.47 -14.38
N ILE A 106 8.82 2.18 -13.77
CA ILE A 106 8.98 3.64 -13.86
C ILE A 106 10.13 4.07 -14.77
N ALA A 107 10.99 3.13 -15.19
CA ALA A 107 12.08 3.35 -16.15
C ALA A 107 11.57 3.48 -17.59
#